data_AF-A0A4R2IS64-F1
#
_entry.id   AF-A0A4R2IS64-F1
#
_cell.length_a   1.000
_cell.length_b   1.000
_cell.length_c   1.000
_cell.angle_alpha   90.00
_cell.angle_beta   90.00
_cell.angle_gamma   90.00
#
_symmetry.space_group_name_H-M   'P 1'
#
loop_
_entity.id
_entity.type
_entity.pdbx_description
1 polymer ?
#
loop_
_entity_poly.entity_id
_entity_poly.type
_entity_poly.pdbx_seq_one_letter_code
_entity_poly.pdbx_strand_id
1 'polypeptide(L)'
;MKLYSDVGRQRFWQVVGDLMLVGWIWLCVELGLLVFRITNALGAPGRKAAEAGDGLAGDLRRLAEPIGKVPAVGDQLRSPVDGAAAAAGKLAEAGRDQAHAVEQLAYVLASVTIGLPVLFALLIWLPRRIRFSRRATAAQKFIDSAADLDLFALRAMANQPMHRLAKISDDPVKAWREGDTAVITRLADLELRSTGLKAPS
;
A
#
# COMPACT_ATOMS: atom_id res chain seq x y z
N MET A 1 -0.93 21.34 -14.94
CA MET A 1 0.10 20.55 -14.21
C MET A 1 0.54 19.39 -15.11
N LYS A 2 1.81 19.32 -15.53
CA LYS A 2 2.28 18.18 -16.34
C LYS A 2 2.47 16.97 -15.43
N LEU A 3 1.67 15.92 -15.65
CA LEU A 3 1.76 14.66 -14.90
C LEU A 3 2.98 13.80 -15.27
N TYR A 4 3.67 14.09 -16.38
CA TYR A 4 4.75 13.25 -16.94
C TYR A 4 5.87 14.10 -17.58
N SER A 5 7.11 13.58 -17.57
CA SER A 5 8.24 14.27 -18.22
C SER A 5 8.27 14.04 -19.74
N ASP A 6 8.77 15.02 -20.49
CA ASP A 6 8.86 14.99 -21.97
C ASP A 6 10.08 14.20 -22.47
N VAL A 7 10.90 13.67 -21.57
CA VAL A 7 12.10 12.87 -21.91
C VAL A 7 11.74 11.39 -21.85
N GLY A 8 11.64 10.73 -23.01
CA GLY A 8 11.10 9.37 -23.15
C GLY A 8 11.72 8.32 -22.22
N ARG A 9 13.03 8.42 -21.92
CA ARG A 9 13.71 7.48 -21.00
C ARG A 9 13.26 7.65 -19.55
N GLN A 10 12.99 8.88 -19.09
CA GLN A 10 12.50 9.14 -17.74
C GLN A 10 11.01 8.77 -17.59
N ARG A 11 10.20 9.02 -18.63
CA ARG A 11 8.80 8.59 -18.71
C ARG A 11 8.68 7.06 -18.63
N PHE A 12 9.53 6.31 -19.33
CA PHE A 12 9.53 4.84 -19.24
C PHE A 12 9.79 4.34 -17.81
N TRP A 13 10.83 4.86 -17.14
CA TRP A 13 11.13 4.47 -15.76
C TRP A 13 10.05 4.89 -14.74
N GLN A 14 9.31 5.96 -15.01
CA GLN A 14 8.14 6.35 -14.21
C GLN A 14 6.99 5.36 -14.36
N VAL A 15 6.65 4.96 -15.60
CA VAL A 15 5.59 3.97 -15.85
C VAL A 15 5.96 2.62 -15.23
N VAL A 16 7.21 2.17 -15.43
CA VAL A 16 7.70 0.92 -14.84
C VAL A 16 7.67 0.99 -13.31
N GLY A 17 8.03 2.12 -12.72
CA GLY A 17 7.97 2.32 -11.27
C GLY A 17 6.54 2.36 -10.71
N ASP A 18 5.62 3.04 -11.39
CA ASP A 18 4.18 3.04 -11.04
C ASP A 18 3.62 1.60 -11.13
N LEU A 19 3.93 0.87 -12.21
CA LEU A 19 3.50 -0.52 -12.39
C LEU A 19 4.11 -1.47 -11.35
N MET A 20 5.38 -1.31 -11.01
CA MET A 20 6.00 -2.07 -9.92
C MET A 20 5.32 -1.80 -8.58
N LEU A 21 4.99 -0.55 -8.28
CA LEU A 21 4.28 -0.20 -7.05
C LEU A 21 2.89 -0.82 -7.01
N VAL A 22 2.13 -0.75 -8.11
CA VAL A 22 0.81 -1.37 -8.22
C VAL A 22 0.91 -2.89 -8.07
N GLY A 23 1.86 -3.53 -8.78
CA GLY A 23 2.10 -4.96 -8.67
C GLY A 23 2.54 -5.39 -7.27
N TRP A 24 3.34 -4.56 -6.59
CA TRP A 24 3.75 -4.77 -5.21
C TRP A 24 2.57 -4.69 -4.23
N ILE A 25 1.73 -3.66 -4.36
CA ILE A 25 0.51 -3.51 -3.55
C ILE A 25 -0.41 -4.70 -3.77
N TRP A 26 -0.62 -5.09 -5.04
CA TRP A 26 -1.44 -6.25 -5.39
C TRP A 26 -0.91 -7.54 -4.73
N LEU A 27 0.40 -7.79 -4.81
CA LEU A 27 1.03 -8.94 -4.17
C LEU A 27 0.85 -8.92 -2.64
N CYS A 28 1.00 -7.75 -1.99
CA CYS A 28 0.79 -7.61 -0.55
C CYS A 28 -0.66 -7.95 -0.16
N VAL A 29 -1.63 -7.47 -0.96
CA VAL A 29 -3.06 -7.75 -0.75
C VAL A 29 -3.34 -9.25 -0.88
N GLU A 30 -2.84 -9.91 -1.92
CA GLU A 30 -3.00 -11.36 -2.09
C GLU A 30 -2.42 -12.15 -0.92
N LEU A 31 -1.23 -11.77 -0.44
CA LEU A 31 -0.62 -12.38 0.73
C LEU A 31 -1.44 -12.14 2.00
N GLY A 32 -1.93 -10.91 2.22
CA GLY A 32 -2.80 -10.60 3.37
C GLY A 32 -4.11 -11.39 3.35
N LEU A 33 -4.75 -11.51 2.18
CA LEU A 33 -5.94 -12.32 2.01
C LEU A 33 -5.68 -13.82 2.24
N LEU A 34 -4.51 -14.31 1.81
CA LEU A 34 -4.10 -15.69 2.09
C LEU A 34 -3.94 -15.94 3.59
N VAL A 35 -3.25 -15.03 4.29
CA VAL A 35 -3.10 -15.09 5.75
C VAL A 35 -4.47 -15.07 6.43
N PHE A 36 -5.35 -14.15 6.04
CA PHE A 36 -6.72 -14.08 6.57
C PHE A 36 -7.47 -15.41 6.41
N ARG A 37 -7.45 -16.00 5.21
CA ARG A 37 -8.15 -17.27 4.91
C ARG A 37 -7.62 -18.42 5.77
N ILE A 38 -6.30 -18.56 5.86
CA ILE A 38 -5.67 -19.63 6.66
C ILE A 38 -6.02 -19.45 8.13
N THR A 39 -5.93 -18.23 8.66
CA THR A 39 -6.22 -17.96 10.06
C THR A 39 -7.71 -18.15 10.37
N ASN A 40 -8.62 -17.60 9.56
CA ASN A 40 -10.07 -17.73 9.79
C ASN A 40 -10.56 -19.20 9.65
N ALA A 41 -9.85 -20.03 8.91
CA ALA A 41 -10.13 -21.47 8.85
C ALA A 41 -9.96 -22.15 10.22
N LEU A 42 -9.09 -21.63 11.11
CA LEU A 42 -8.94 -22.11 12.49
C LEU A 42 -10.19 -21.85 13.34
N GLY A 43 -11.11 -20.96 12.91
CA GLY A 43 -12.40 -20.72 13.58
C GLY A 43 -13.47 -21.74 13.21
N ALA A 44 -13.25 -22.57 12.18
CA ALA A 44 -14.23 -23.56 11.74
C ALA A 44 -14.59 -24.61 12.80
N PRO A 45 -13.64 -25.15 13.60
CA PRO A 45 -13.95 -26.03 14.72
C PRO A 45 -14.85 -25.37 15.77
N GLY A 46 -14.59 -24.10 16.12
CA GLY A 46 -15.41 -23.34 17.08
C GLY A 46 -16.85 -23.15 16.61
N ARG A 47 -17.04 -22.81 15.32
CA ARG A 47 -18.38 -22.71 14.70
C ARG A 47 -19.11 -24.05 14.69
N LYS A 48 -18.43 -25.15 14.35
CA LYS A 48 -19.02 -26.49 14.36
C LYS A 48 -19.39 -26.94 15.78
N ALA A 49 -18.55 -26.64 16.76
CA ALA A 49 -18.84 -26.91 18.17
C ALA A 49 -20.05 -26.10 18.65
N ALA A 50 -20.16 -24.84 18.21
CA ALA A 50 -21.32 -24.00 18.48
C ALA A 50 -22.62 -24.57 17.92
N GLU A 51 -22.61 -24.94 16.64
CA GLU A 51 -23.76 -25.53 15.97
C GLU A 51 -24.20 -26.84 16.64
N ALA A 52 -23.25 -27.71 16.99
CA ALA A 52 -23.55 -28.95 17.71
C ALA A 52 -24.11 -28.70 19.11
N GLY A 53 -23.56 -27.73 19.85
CA GLY A 53 -24.04 -27.36 21.18
C GLY A 53 -25.44 -26.74 21.17
N ASP A 54 -25.74 -25.88 20.20
CA ASP A 54 -27.07 -25.30 20.00
C ASP A 54 -28.09 -26.38 19.64
N GLY A 55 -27.73 -27.31 18.75
CA GLY A 55 -28.57 -28.46 18.40
C GLY A 55 -28.89 -29.33 19.61
N LEU A 56 -27.87 -29.70 20.39
CA LEU A 56 -28.03 -30.47 21.62
C LEU A 56 -28.88 -29.73 22.66
N ALA A 57 -28.66 -28.43 22.86
CA ALA A 57 -29.48 -27.62 23.76
C ALA A 57 -30.94 -27.57 23.31
N GLY A 58 -31.18 -27.49 22.00
CA GLY A 58 -32.50 -27.55 21.39
C GLY A 58 -33.22 -28.88 21.63
N ASP A 59 -32.53 -30.00 21.40
CA ASP A 59 -33.10 -31.34 21.60
C ASP A 59 -33.39 -31.62 23.09
N LEU A 60 -32.50 -31.20 23.99
CA LEU A 60 -32.72 -31.33 25.43
C LEU A 60 -33.92 -30.49 25.91
N ARG A 61 -34.09 -29.25 25.42
CA ARG A 61 -35.28 -28.44 25.73
C ARG A 61 -36.57 -29.09 25.23
N ARG A 62 -36.54 -29.70 24.05
CA ARG A 62 -37.69 -30.45 23.50
C ARG A 62 -38.02 -31.68 24.33
N LEU A 63 -37.04 -32.33 24.94
CA LEU A 63 -37.23 -33.46 25.86
C LEU A 63 -37.75 -33.03 27.24
N ALA A 64 -37.34 -31.86 27.74
CA ALA A 64 -37.76 -31.33 29.04
C ALA A 64 -39.29 -31.11 29.13
N GLU A 65 -39.93 -30.75 28.02
CA GLU A 65 -41.35 -30.41 27.95
C GLU A 65 -42.31 -31.60 28.21
N PRO A 66 -42.16 -32.78 27.56
CA PRO A 66 -42.95 -33.96 27.90
C PRO A 66 -42.58 -34.57 29.25
N ILE A 67 -41.30 -34.50 29.67
CA ILE A 67 -40.85 -35.01 30.97
C ILE A 67 -41.50 -34.26 32.13
N GLY A 68 -41.66 -32.94 31.99
CA GLY A 68 -42.34 -32.11 32.98
C GLY A 68 -43.84 -32.45 33.17
N LYS A 69 -44.46 -33.21 32.27
CA LYS A 69 -45.88 -33.60 32.35
C LYS A 69 -46.11 -34.91 33.11
N VAL A 70 -45.06 -35.58 33.60
CA VAL A 70 -45.17 -36.83 34.36
C VAL A 70 -45.68 -36.54 35.78
N PRO A 71 -46.81 -37.14 36.22
CA PRO A 71 -47.34 -36.94 37.58
C PRO A 71 -46.33 -37.34 38.66
N ALA A 72 -46.31 -36.60 39.77
CA ALA A 72 -45.45 -36.80 40.96
C ALA A 72 -43.93 -36.62 40.81
N VAL A 73 -43.33 -36.83 39.62
CA VAL A 73 -41.86 -36.77 39.43
C VAL A 73 -41.38 -35.86 38.28
N GLY A 74 -42.29 -35.24 37.52
CA GLY A 74 -41.94 -34.45 36.33
C GLY A 74 -40.92 -33.33 36.58
N ASP A 75 -41.07 -32.57 37.67
CA ASP A 75 -40.14 -31.47 38.01
C ASP A 75 -38.73 -31.97 38.39
N GLN A 76 -38.65 -33.11 39.10
CA GLN A 76 -37.38 -33.72 39.49
C GLN A 76 -36.62 -34.27 38.28
N LEU A 77 -37.34 -34.77 37.27
CA LEU A 77 -36.76 -35.28 36.03
C LEU A 77 -36.42 -34.14 35.04
N ARG A 78 -37.13 -33.02 35.09
CA ARG A 78 -36.93 -31.87 34.21
C ARG A 78 -35.68 -31.06 34.56
N SER A 79 -35.45 -30.80 35.84
CA SER A 79 -34.32 -29.99 36.33
C SER A 79 -32.94 -30.39 35.74
N PRO A 80 -32.52 -31.67 35.75
CA PRO A 80 -31.23 -32.08 35.17
C PRO A 80 -31.19 -31.92 33.64
N VAL A 81 -32.32 -32.06 32.94
CA VAL A 81 -32.40 -31.88 31.49
C VAL A 81 -32.28 -30.40 31.12
N ASP A 82 -32.97 -29.52 31.84
CA ASP A 82 -32.85 -28.07 31.68
C ASP A 82 -31.42 -27.59 32.00
N GLY A 83 -30.79 -28.16 33.03
CA GLY A 83 -29.38 -27.92 33.36
C GLY A 83 -28.42 -28.36 32.25
N ALA A 84 -28.63 -29.56 31.69
CA ALA A 84 -27.84 -30.06 30.56
C ALA A 84 -28.02 -29.19 29.31
N ALA A 85 -29.24 -28.74 29.03
CA ALA A 85 -29.53 -27.84 27.92
C ALA A 85 -28.81 -26.49 28.08
N ALA A 86 -28.79 -25.95 29.30
CA ALA A 86 -28.07 -24.72 29.62
C ALA A 86 -26.54 -24.89 29.46
N ALA A 87 -25.99 -26.02 29.91
CA ALA A 87 -24.56 -26.32 29.75
C ALA A 87 -24.18 -26.47 28.26
N ALA A 88 -25.00 -27.15 27.46
CA ALA A 88 -24.82 -27.25 26.02
C ALA A 88 -24.86 -25.87 25.33
N GLY A 89 -25.79 -25.00 25.75
CA GLY A 89 -25.86 -23.62 25.27
C GLY A 89 -24.62 -22.79 25.61
N LYS A 90 -24.07 -22.92 26.82
CA LYS A 90 -22.82 -22.24 27.21
C LYS A 90 -21.61 -22.74 26.42
N LEU A 91 -21.53 -24.05 26.16
CA LEU A 91 -20.51 -24.62 25.27
C LEU A 91 -20.64 -24.05 23.86
N ALA A 92 -21.86 -23.87 23.38
CA ALA A 92 -22.09 -23.30 22.06
C ALA A 92 -21.66 -21.84 21.97
N GLU A 93 -21.99 -21.05 22.98
CA GLU A 93 -21.54 -19.66 23.14
C GLU A 93 -20.01 -19.57 23.16
N ALA A 94 -19.33 -20.38 23.97
CA ALA A 94 -17.87 -20.42 24.01
C ALA A 94 -17.25 -20.77 22.63
N GLY A 95 -17.88 -21.68 21.87
CA GLY A 95 -17.45 -22.01 20.51
C GLY A 95 -17.58 -20.84 19.53
N ARG A 96 -18.65 -20.04 19.64
CA ARG A 96 -18.83 -18.80 18.86
C ARG A 96 -17.79 -17.75 19.24
N ASP A 97 -17.60 -17.50 20.53
CA ASP A 97 -16.66 -16.50 21.02
C ASP A 97 -15.23 -16.82 20.57
N GLN A 98 -14.84 -18.10 20.65
CA GLN A 98 -13.56 -18.56 20.13
C GLN A 98 -13.44 -18.32 18.61
N ALA A 99 -14.46 -18.68 17.83
CA ALA A 99 -14.43 -18.48 16.38
C ALA A 99 -14.34 -16.99 16.01
N HIS A 100 -15.05 -16.14 16.74
CA HIS A 100 -15.02 -14.70 16.57
C HIS A 100 -13.65 -14.11 16.94
N ALA A 101 -13.03 -14.57 18.03
CA ALA A 101 -11.68 -14.14 18.41
C ALA A 101 -10.64 -14.52 17.33
N VAL A 102 -10.76 -15.72 16.74
CA VAL A 102 -9.91 -16.15 15.62
C VAL A 102 -10.12 -15.28 14.38
N GLU A 103 -11.36 -14.90 14.07
CA GLU A 103 -11.67 -13.99 12.97
C GLU A 103 -11.05 -12.60 13.20
N GLN A 104 -11.16 -12.05 14.41
CA GLN A 104 -10.51 -10.78 14.76
C GLN A 104 -8.99 -10.86 14.62
N LEU A 105 -8.39 -11.95 15.07
CA LEU A 105 -6.95 -12.20 14.90
C LEU A 105 -6.56 -12.26 13.42
N ALA A 106 -7.38 -12.91 12.58
CA ALA A 106 -7.18 -12.96 11.15
C ALA A 106 -7.17 -11.56 10.51
N TYR A 107 -8.10 -10.69 10.90
CA TYR A 107 -8.13 -9.30 10.42
C TYR A 107 -6.88 -8.52 10.81
N VAL A 108 -6.43 -8.65 12.05
CA VAL A 108 -5.22 -7.95 12.54
C VAL A 108 -3.99 -8.42 11.77
N LEU A 109 -3.80 -9.73 11.65
CA LEU A 109 -2.68 -10.31 10.91
C LEU A 109 -2.67 -9.86 9.45
N ALA A 110 -3.80 -9.97 8.76
CA ALA A 110 -3.92 -9.54 7.37
C ALA A 110 -3.63 -8.04 7.21
N SER A 111 -4.15 -7.22 8.12
CA SER A 111 -3.93 -5.76 8.11
C SER A 111 -2.46 -5.40 8.28
N VAL A 112 -1.75 -6.07 9.20
CA VAL A 112 -0.30 -5.85 9.40
C VAL A 112 0.50 -6.35 8.20
N THR A 113 0.18 -7.53 7.67
CA THR A 113 0.82 -8.12 6.49
C THR A 113 0.69 -7.23 5.25
N ILE A 114 -0.44 -6.53 5.08
CA ILE A 114 -0.63 -5.59 3.97
C ILE A 114 -0.03 -4.22 4.30
N GLY A 115 -0.42 -3.66 5.45
CA GLY A 115 -0.17 -2.26 5.79
C GLY A 115 1.31 -1.94 5.94
N LEU A 116 2.09 -2.82 6.58
CA LEU A 116 3.50 -2.57 6.84
C LEU A 116 4.35 -2.47 5.56
N PRO A 117 4.33 -3.46 4.64
CA PRO A 117 5.10 -3.38 3.40
C PRO A 117 4.58 -2.31 2.44
N VAL A 118 3.27 -2.04 2.41
CA VAL A 118 2.71 -0.95 1.59
C VAL A 118 3.16 0.41 2.13
N LEU A 119 3.08 0.62 3.44
CA LEU A 119 3.56 1.86 4.07
C LEU A 119 5.04 2.07 3.79
N PHE A 120 5.86 1.02 3.93
CA PHE A 120 7.30 1.10 3.65
C PHE A 120 7.59 1.43 2.17
N ALA A 121 6.88 0.77 1.25
CA ALA A 121 6.99 1.07 -0.18
C ALA A 121 6.61 2.54 -0.46
N LEU A 122 5.50 3.02 0.11
CA LEU A 122 5.08 4.42 -0.04
C LEU A 122 6.10 5.40 0.56
N LEU A 123 6.62 5.13 1.76
CA LEU A 123 7.62 5.99 2.40
C LEU A 123 8.91 6.13 1.58
N ILE A 124 9.31 5.09 0.85
CA ILE A 124 10.49 5.15 -0.03
C ILE A 124 10.15 5.82 -1.37
N TRP A 125 8.98 5.50 -1.94
CA TRP A 125 8.64 5.87 -3.31
C TRP A 125 8.06 7.29 -3.42
N LEU A 126 7.21 7.68 -2.47
CA LEU A 126 6.52 8.98 -2.44
C LEU A 126 7.48 10.18 -2.36
N PRO A 127 8.53 10.22 -1.50
CA PRO A 127 9.46 11.35 -1.48
C PRO A 127 10.30 11.44 -2.75
N ARG A 128 10.66 10.31 -3.39
CA ARG A 128 11.34 10.34 -4.71
C ARG A 128 10.44 10.97 -5.77
N ARG A 129 9.16 10.62 -5.79
CA ARG A 129 8.18 11.17 -6.74
C ARG A 129 7.84 12.64 -6.47
N ILE A 130 7.65 13.02 -5.21
CA ILE A 130 7.41 14.41 -4.79
C ILE A 130 8.64 15.27 -5.12
N ARG A 131 9.85 14.78 -4.88
CA ARG A 131 11.08 15.52 -5.21
C ARG A 131 11.24 15.73 -6.72
N PHE A 132 10.84 14.75 -7.54
CA PHE A 132 10.80 14.89 -9.00
C PHE A 132 9.75 15.92 -9.43
N SER A 133 8.51 15.81 -8.92
CA SER A 133 7.42 16.74 -9.22
C SER A 133 7.76 18.18 -8.83
N ARG A 134 8.37 18.39 -7.66
CA ARG A 134 8.80 19.73 -7.21
C ARG A 134 9.92 20.32 -8.08
N ARG A 135 10.88 19.49 -8.54
CA ARG A 135 11.95 19.95 -9.43
C ARG A 135 11.43 20.26 -10.84
N ALA A 136 10.54 19.44 -11.37
CA ALA A 136 9.91 19.67 -12.67
C ALA A 136 8.99 20.91 -12.65
N THR A 137 8.26 21.14 -11.55
CA THR A 137 7.38 22.31 -11.39
C THR A 137 8.16 23.62 -11.21
N ALA A 138 9.30 23.59 -10.52
CA ALA A 138 10.16 24.77 -10.37
C ALA A 138 10.80 25.20 -11.69
N ALA A 139 11.12 24.24 -12.57
CA ALA A 139 11.74 24.52 -13.87
C ALA A 139 10.72 24.95 -14.95
N GLN A 140 9.42 24.62 -14.79
CA GLN A 140 8.35 25.10 -15.66
C GLN A 140 8.00 26.58 -15.50
N LYS A 141 8.41 27.24 -14.40
CA LYS A 141 8.06 28.64 -14.13
C LYS A 141 9.01 29.67 -14.77
N PHE A 142 10.02 29.21 -15.51
CA PHE A 142 11.08 30.05 -16.11
C PHE A 142 11.31 29.73 -17.60
N ILE A 143 10.25 29.42 -18.34
CA ILE A 143 10.35 29.30 -19.80
C ILE A 143 9.51 30.42 -20.37
N ASP A 144 10.07 31.63 -20.47
CA ASP A 144 9.50 32.66 -21.35
C ASP A 144 10.48 33.79 -21.76
N SER A 145 11.81 33.59 -21.75
CA SER A 145 12.68 34.51 -22.50
C SER A 145 14.05 33.92 -22.86
N ALA A 146 14.63 34.41 -23.96
CA ALA A 146 16.01 34.12 -24.37
C ALA A 146 17.07 34.51 -23.32
N ALA A 147 16.71 35.31 -22.30
CA ALA A 147 17.57 35.62 -21.15
C ALA A 147 17.75 34.43 -20.17
N ASP A 148 16.96 33.37 -20.31
CA ASP A 148 17.03 32.18 -19.43
C ASP A 148 18.10 31.16 -19.86
N LEU A 149 18.53 31.15 -21.13
CA LEU A 149 19.57 30.24 -21.63
C LEU A 149 20.91 30.46 -20.92
N ASP A 150 21.28 31.72 -20.66
CA ASP A 150 22.47 32.05 -19.89
C ASP A 150 22.36 31.60 -18.43
N LEU A 151 21.18 31.73 -17.82
CA LEU A 151 20.95 31.26 -16.45
C LEU A 151 21.07 29.73 -16.34
N PHE A 152 20.54 28.99 -17.33
CA PHE A 152 20.71 27.54 -17.41
C PHE A 152 22.14 27.13 -17.70
N ALA A 153 22.87 27.88 -18.55
CA ALA A 153 24.29 27.64 -18.79
C ALA A 153 25.13 27.88 -17.52
N LEU A 154 24.86 28.96 -16.77
CA LEU A 154 25.50 29.24 -15.48
C LEU A 154 25.22 28.15 -14.44
N ARG A 155 23.96 27.70 -14.38
CA ARG A 155 23.56 26.63 -13.48
C ARG A 155 24.19 25.29 -13.88
N ALA A 156 24.35 25.03 -15.18
CA ALA A 156 25.09 23.88 -15.69
C ALA A 156 26.55 23.93 -15.22
N MET A 157 27.23 25.07 -15.36
CA MET A 157 28.60 25.24 -14.90
C MET A 157 28.74 25.07 -13.37
N ALA A 158 27.74 25.48 -12.60
CA ALA A 158 27.76 25.38 -11.13
C ALA A 158 27.43 23.98 -10.59
N ASN A 159 26.54 23.22 -11.25
CA ASN A 159 25.98 21.98 -10.71
C ASN A 159 26.34 20.71 -11.49
N GLN A 160 26.83 20.81 -12.73
CA GLN A 160 27.18 19.63 -13.53
C GLN A 160 28.61 19.15 -13.23
N PRO A 161 28.84 17.84 -13.22
CA PRO A 161 30.16 17.29 -12.94
C PRO A 161 31.16 17.60 -14.07
N MET A 162 32.41 17.90 -13.71
CA MET A 162 33.42 18.46 -14.62
C MET A 162 33.69 17.62 -15.88
N HIS A 163 33.58 16.29 -15.80
CA HIS A 163 33.74 15.39 -16.95
C HIS A 163 32.67 15.57 -18.03
N ARG A 164 31.52 16.18 -17.72
CA ARG A 164 30.48 16.51 -18.71
C ARG A 164 30.67 17.90 -19.30
N LEU A 165 31.15 18.85 -18.51
CA LEU A 165 31.48 20.20 -18.98
C LEU A 165 32.64 20.16 -19.97
N ALA A 166 33.68 19.37 -19.67
CA ALA A 166 34.84 19.17 -20.55
C ALA A 166 34.50 18.51 -21.91
N LYS A 167 33.34 17.83 -22.03
CA LYS A 167 32.87 17.29 -23.32
C LYS A 167 32.22 18.36 -24.21
N ILE A 168 31.87 19.52 -23.65
CA ILE A 168 31.20 20.61 -24.37
C ILE A 168 32.23 21.66 -24.79
N SER A 169 33.11 22.07 -23.87
CA SER A 169 34.21 23.00 -24.13
C SER A 169 35.37 22.70 -23.18
N ASP A 170 36.60 22.85 -23.67
CA ASP A 170 37.82 22.75 -22.86
C ASP A 170 37.93 23.91 -21.86
N ASP A 171 37.33 25.06 -22.16
CA ASP A 171 37.19 26.22 -21.26
C ASP A 171 35.76 26.81 -21.36
N PRO A 172 34.80 26.26 -20.60
CA PRO A 172 33.41 26.71 -20.63
C PRO A 172 33.22 28.12 -20.06
N VAL A 173 34.13 28.61 -19.21
CA VAL A 173 34.04 29.95 -18.60
C VAL A 173 34.46 31.02 -19.61
N LYS A 174 35.51 30.76 -20.37
CA LYS A 174 35.97 31.66 -21.43
C LYS A 174 34.94 31.75 -22.57
N ALA A 175 34.43 30.62 -23.04
CA ALA A 175 33.41 30.57 -24.09
C ALA A 175 32.12 31.30 -23.69
N TRP A 176 31.73 31.23 -22.40
CA TRP A 176 30.61 32.00 -21.87
C TRP A 176 30.88 33.51 -21.86
N ARG A 177 32.08 33.94 -21.43
CA ARG A 177 32.47 35.37 -21.43
C ARG A 177 32.57 35.97 -22.84
N GLU A 178 32.92 35.15 -23.83
CA GLU A 178 33.01 35.56 -25.23
C GLU A 178 31.64 35.57 -25.93
N GLY A 179 30.58 35.12 -25.26
CA GLY A 179 29.22 35.13 -25.78
C GLY A 179 28.96 34.07 -26.85
N ASP A 180 29.72 32.96 -26.84
CA ASP A 180 29.53 31.87 -27.80
C ASP A 180 28.16 31.20 -27.58
N THR A 181 27.21 31.60 -28.42
CA THR A 181 25.82 31.17 -28.33
C THR A 181 25.67 29.66 -28.51
N ALA A 182 26.58 29.01 -29.25
CA ALA A 182 26.55 27.56 -29.45
C ALA A 182 26.95 26.79 -28.19
N VAL A 183 27.98 27.28 -27.47
CA VAL A 183 28.41 26.69 -26.19
C VAL A 183 27.38 26.94 -25.09
N ILE A 184 26.83 28.16 -25.01
CA ILE A 184 25.77 28.53 -24.05
C ILE A 184 24.55 27.63 -24.24
N THR A 185 24.10 27.43 -25.48
CA THR A 185 22.94 26.57 -25.78
C THR A 185 23.19 25.12 -25.39
N ARG A 186 24.39 24.58 -25.63
CA ARG A 186 24.75 23.20 -25.25
C ARG A 186 24.86 23.02 -23.74
N LEU A 187 25.36 24.01 -23.01
CA LEU A 187 25.41 24.00 -21.55
C LEU A 187 24.00 24.07 -20.95
N ALA A 188 23.15 24.96 -21.46
CA ALA A 188 21.76 25.06 -21.05
C ALA A 188 20.99 23.77 -21.32
N ASP A 189 21.18 23.16 -22.49
CA ASP A 189 20.54 21.89 -22.85
C ASP A 189 21.01 20.72 -21.96
N LEU A 190 22.28 20.71 -21.53
CA LEU A 190 22.78 19.74 -20.54
C LEU A 190 22.02 19.84 -19.20
N GLU A 191 21.78 21.06 -18.72
CA GLU A 191 21.03 21.30 -17.47
C GLU A 191 19.53 20.99 -17.65
N LEU A 192 18.94 21.35 -18.79
CA LEU A 192 17.54 21.05 -19.12
C LEU A 192 17.28 19.55 -19.20
N ARG A 193 18.15 18.78 -19.85
CA ARG A 193 18.06 17.30 -19.88
C ARG A 193 18.19 16.70 -18.48
N SER A 194 19.02 17.29 -17.62
CA SER A 194 19.18 16.83 -16.23
C SER A 194 17.94 17.09 -15.37
N THR A 195 17.18 18.14 -15.70
CA THR A 195 15.93 18.53 -15.04
C THR A 195 14.67 17.95 -15.70
N GLY A 196 14.81 17.26 -16.84
CA GLY A 196 13.71 16.58 -17.54
C GLY A 196 12.92 17.49 -18.50
N LEU A 197 13.49 18.62 -18.90
CA LEU A 197 12.94 19.57 -19.86
C LEU A 197 13.70 19.51 -21.18
N LYS A 198 13.03 19.90 -22.28
CA LYS A 198 13.62 20.05 -23.60
C LYS A 198 13.84 21.53 -23.88
N ALA A 199 14.99 21.89 -24.45
CA ALA A 199 15.21 23.26 -24.89
C ALA A 199 14.17 23.67 -25.96
N PRO A 200 13.65 24.90 -25.93
CA PRO A 200 12.87 25.44 -27.03
C PRO A 200 13.74 25.47 -28.29
N SER A 201 13.18 25.01 -29.40
CA SER A 201 13.79 25.07 -30.73
C SER A 201 13.75 26.47 -31.32
#